data_AF-A0A7K8ZUN0-F1
#
_entry.id   AF-A0A7K8ZUN0-F1
#
_cell.length_a   1.000
_cell.length_b   1.000
_cell.length_c   1.000
_cell.angle_alpha   90.00
_cell.angle_beta   90.00
_cell.angle_gamma   90.00
#
_symmetry.space_group_name_H-M   'P 1'
#
loop_
_entity.id
_entity.type
_entity.pdbx_description
1 polymer ?
#
loop_
_entity_poly.entity_id
_entity_poly.type
_entity_poly.pdbx_seq_one_letter_code
_entity_poly.pdbx_strand_id
1 'polypeptide(L)'
;AEDVARGLFHQVLEAVQHCSSHGVLYRDIKAENIIVDVASSTAKLIDFSCGTWLQETMYTTWAETLQYLPPAWIPHHYYYGHSSTVWSLGIL
;
A
#
# COMPACT_ATOMS: atom_id res chain seq x y z
N ALA A 1 -9.71 10.78 17.75
CA ALA A 1 -9.68 9.67 16.76
C ALA A 1 -8.83 10.08 15.56
N GLU A 2 -9.16 11.18 14.89
CA GLU A 2 -8.41 11.67 13.73
C GLU A 2 -6.94 11.98 14.00
N ASP A 3 -6.55 12.48 15.17
CA ASP A 3 -5.14 12.76 15.46
C ASP A 3 -4.27 11.50 15.49
N VAL A 4 -4.81 10.40 16.03
CA VAL A 4 -4.13 9.10 16.04
C VAL A 4 -4.07 8.54 14.62
N ALA A 5 -5.19 8.59 13.88
CA ALA A 5 -5.25 8.14 12.50
C ALA A 5 -4.27 8.92 11.61
N ARG A 6 -4.21 10.25 11.75
CA ARG A 6 -3.26 11.11 11.02
C ARG A 6 -1.81 10.72 11.29
N GLY A 7 -1.45 10.47 12.55
CA GLY A 7 -0.10 10.07 12.94
C GLY A 7 0.31 8.72 12.38
N LEU A 8 -0.58 7.72 12.43
CA LEU A 8 -0.33 6.39 11.89
C LEU A 8 -0.30 6.41 10.36
N PHE A 9 -1.25 7.10 9.72
CA PHE A 9 -1.33 7.23 8.27
C PHE A 9 -0.10 7.92 7.69
N HIS A 10 0.43 8.94 8.38
CA HIS A 10 1.68 9.59 7.99
C HIS A 10 2.85 8.61 7.96
N GLN A 11 3.02 7.77 8.99
CA GLN A 11 4.07 6.75 9.02
C GLN A 11 3.90 5.68 7.93
N VAL A 12 2.66 5.30 7.62
CA VAL A 12 2.37 4.39 6.50
C VAL A 12 2.77 5.03 5.17
N LEU A 13 2.46 6.30 4.94
CA LEU A 13 2.90 7.04 3.76
C LEU A 13 4.43 7.07 3.64
N GLU A 14 5.14 7.37 4.73
CA GLU A 14 6.60 7.35 4.76
C GLU A 14 7.17 5.97 4.43
N ALA A 15 6.59 4.90 4.98
CA ALA A 15 7.01 3.53 4.70
C ALA A 15 6.78 3.12 3.23
N VAL A 16 5.65 3.51 2.65
CA VAL A 16 5.34 3.27 1.23
C VAL A 16 6.28 4.07 0.32
N GLN A 17 6.56 5.32 0.66
CA GLN A 17 7.54 6.16 -0.05
C GLN A 17 8.94 5.56 0.05
N HIS A 18 9.33 5.05 1.21
CA HIS A 18 10.60 4.35 1.39
C HIS A 18 10.69 3.10 0.50
N CYS A 19 9.64 2.30 0.41
CA CYS A 19 9.62 1.16 -0.52
C CYS A 19 9.80 1.63 -1.97
N SER A 20 9.04 2.65 -2.37
CA SER A 20 9.05 3.18 -3.74
C SER A 20 10.42 3.77 -4.11
N SER A 21 11.09 4.48 -3.18
CA SER A 21 12.43 5.03 -3.40
C SER A 21 13.51 3.97 -3.55
N HIS A 22 13.24 2.75 -3.10
CA HIS A 22 14.12 1.58 -3.26
C HIS A 22 13.67 0.68 -4.43
N GLY A 23 12.77 1.17 -5.29
CA GLY A 23 12.30 0.44 -6.46
C GLY A 23 11.37 -0.72 -6.11
N VAL A 24 10.72 -0.71 -4.94
CA VAL A 24 9.78 -1.74 -4.51
C VAL A 24 8.36 -1.18 -4.50
N LEU A 25 7.46 -1.87 -5.20
CA LEU A 25 6.03 -1.66 -5.11
C LEU A 25 5.43 -2.70 -4.15
N TYR A 26 4.83 -2.23 -3.05
CA TYR A 26 4.36 -3.10 -1.96
C TYR A 26 3.08 -3.90 -2.28
N ARG A 27 2.12 -3.28 -3.00
CA ARG A 27 0.88 -3.89 -3.55
C ARG A 27 -0.17 -4.47 -2.60
N ASP A 28 0.06 -4.62 -1.30
CA ASP A 28 -0.96 -5.17 -0.39
C ASP A 28 -1.17 -4.32 0.86
N ILE A 29 -1.40 -3.01 0.66
CA ILE A 29 -1.68 -2.04 1.74
C ILE A 29 -3.05 -2.36 2.32
N LYS A 30 -3.07 -2.78 3.60
CA LYS A 30 -4.27 -3.06 4.38
C LYS A 30 -3.94 -3.07 5.87
N ALA A 31 -4.96 -2.90 6.72
CA ALA A 31 -4.77 -2.84 8.17
C ALA A 31 -4.09 -4.10 8.74
N GLU A 32 -4.36 -5.27 8.17
CA GLU A 32 -3.79 -6.55 8.61
C GLU A 32 -2.26 -6.62 8.41
N ASN A 33 -1.71 -5.85 7.47
CA ASN A 33 -0.28 -5.82 7.18
C ASN A 33 0.45 -4.63 7.84
N ILE A 34 -0.18 -3.96 8.81
CA ILE A 34 0.41 -2.87 9.58
C ILE A 34 0.47 -3.29 11.05
N ILE A 35 1.69 -3.43 11.58
CA ILE A 35 1.90 -3.62 13.01
C ILE A 35 2.10 -2.26 13.65
N VAL A 36 1.37 -1.98 14.72
CA VAL A 36 1.56 -0.79 15.56
C VAL A 36 2.17 -1.22 16.89
N ASP A 37 3.36 -0.70 17.19
CA ASP A 37 3.89 -0.75 18.55
C ASP A 37 3.13 0.24 19.42
N VAL A 38 2.34 -0.27 20.37
CA VAL A 38 1.49 0.52 21.26
C VAL A 38 2.29 1.41 22.21
N ALA A 39 3.50 0.99 22.59
CA ALA A 39 4.34 1.76 23.51
C ALA A 39 4.96 2.99 22.83
N SER A 40 5.43 2.84 21.59
CA SER A 40 6.06 3.93 20.83
C SER A 40 5.12 4.64 19.85
N SER A 41 3.91 4.10 19.61
CA SER A 41 3.00 4.51 18.54
C SER A 41 3.64 4.44 17.13
N THR A 42 4.57 3.50 16.94
CA THR A 42 5.26 3.30 15.65
C THR A 42 4.51 2.30 14.78
N ALA A 43 4.18 2.67 13.54
CA ALA A 43 3.59 1.79 12.54
C ALA A 43 4.66 1.19 11.63
N LYS A 44 4.54 -0.10 11.30
CA LYS A 44 5.45 -0.80 10.39
C LYS A 44 4.68 -1.67 9.40
N LEU A 45 5.03 -1.55 8.12
CA LEU A 45 4.57 -2.48 7.09
C LEU A 45 5.25 -3.85 7.28
N ILE A 46 4.47 -4.91 7.13
CA ILE A 46 4.93 -6.31 7.14
C ILE A 46 4.50 -7.01 5.84
N ASP A 47 4.88 -8.27 5.64
CA ASP A 47 4.41 -9.11 4.52
C ASP A 47 4.59 -8.49 3.11
N PHE A 48 5.74 -8.77 2.49
CA PHE A 48 6.06 -8.37 1.12
C PHE A 48 5.76 -9.49 0.10
N SER A 49 4.96 -10.50 0.45
CA SER A 49 4.67 -11.63 -0.44
C SER A 49 4.01 -11.21 -1.75
N CYS A 50 3.22 -10.13 -1.72
CA CYS A 50 2.60 -9.52 -2.90
C CYS A 50 3.47 -8.44 -3.54
N GLY A 51 4.60 -8.07 -2.93
CA GLY A 51 5.50 -7.05 -3.43
C GLY A 51 6.12 -7.39 -4.78
N THR A 52 6.56 -6.36 -5.50
CA THR A 52 7.26 -6.53 -6.78
C THR A 52 8.19 -5.35 -7.05
N TRP A 53 8.96 -5.42 -8.13
CA TRP A 53 9.77 -4.30 -8.59
C TRP A 53 8.86 -3.19 -9.13
N LEU A 54 9.14 -1.96 -8.71
CA LEU A 54 8.49 -0.77 -9.20
C LEU A 54 8.86 -0.58 -10.68
N GLN A 55 7.85 -0.41 -11.52
CA GLN A 55 7.98 -0.09 -12.94
C GLN A 55 6.99 1.02 -13.30
N GLU A 56 7.37 1.81 -14.30
CA GLU A 56 6.52 2.89 -14.85
C GLU A 56 5.38 2.35 -15.73
N THR A 57 5.47 1.09 -16.14
CA THR A 57 4.51 0.42 -17.00
C THR A 57 3.36 -0.20 -16.20
N MET A 58 2.32 -0.58 -16.92
CA MET A 58 1.16 -1.24 -16.35
C MET A 58 1.50 -2.61 -15.74
N TYR A 59 0.85 -2.90 -14.63
CA TYR A 59 0.80 -4.25 -14.06
C TYR A 59 -0.49 -4.93 -14.52
N THR A 60 -0.38 -6.13 -15.04
CA THR A 60 -1.49 -6.94 -15.58
C THR A 60 -1.75 -8.20 -14.76
N THR A 61 -1.08 -8.33 -13.61
CA THR A 61 -1.24 -9.46 -12.68
C THR A 61 -1.93 -9.01 -11.40
N TRP A 62 -2.89 -9.83 -10.97
CA TRP A 62 -3.55 -9.65 -9.70
C TRP A 62 -2.63 -10.18 -8.59
N ALA A 63 -2.31 -9.33 -7.61
CA ALA A 63 -1.61 -9.73 -6.39
C ALA A 63 -2.24 -9.15 -5.11
N GLU A 64 -3.03 -8.07 -5.21
CA GLU A 64 -3.58 -7.34 -4.06
C GLU A 64 -4.79 -8.04 -3.41
N THR A 65 -5.14 -7.67 -2.19
CA THR A 65 -6.40 -8.12 -1.56
C THR A 65 -7.64 -7.55 -2.27
N LEU A 66 -8.66 -8.39 -2.53
CA LEU A 66 -9.86 -8.03 -3.34
C LEU A 66 -10.56 -6.73 -2.94
N GLN A 67 -10.62 -6.42 -1.66
CA GLN A 67 -11.31 -5.22 -1.14
C GLN A 67 -10.53 -3.91 -1.38
N TYR A 68 -9.22 -4.01 -1.67
CA TYR A 68 -8.33 -2.87 -1.88
C TYR A 68 -7.97 -2.66 -3.35
N LEU A 69 -8.51 -3.50 -4.24
CA LEU A 69 -8.25 -3.44 -5.69
C LEU A 69 -8.80 -2.13 -6.29
N PRO A 70 -7.99 -1.40 -7.10
CA PRO A 70 -8.47 -0.19 -7.76
C PRO A 70 -9.54 -0.50 -8.81
N PRO A 71 -10.47 0.43 -9.07
CA PRO A 71 -11.56 0.25 -10.02
C PRO A 71 -11.06 0.07 -11.45
N ALA A 72 -9.87 0.59 -11.78
CA ALA A 72 -9.24 0.41 -13.10
C ALA A 72 -9.01 -1.07 -13.46
N TRP A 73 -8.81 -1.93 -12.44
CA TRP A 73 -8.64 -3.37 -12.64
C TRP A 73 -9.91 -4.06 -13.14
N ILE A 74 -11.09 -3.62 -12.72
CA ILE A 74 -12.37 -4.31 -12.96
C ILE A 74 -12.67 -4.41 -14.47
N PRO A 75 -12.62 -3.30 -15.26
CA PRO A 75 -12.89 -3.37 -16.69
C PRO A 75 -11.66 -3.69 -17.55
N HIS A 76 -10.45 -3.41 -17.08
CA HIS A 76 -9.26 -3.45 -17.95
C HIS A 76 -8.20 -4.48 -17.56
N HIS A 77 -8.30 -5.09 -16.37
CA HIS A 77 -7.30 -6.02 -15.84
C HIS A 77 -5.87 -5.46 -15.81
N TYR A 78 -5.74 -4.14 -15.57
CA TYR A 78 -4.46 -3.50 -15.31
C TYR A 78 -4.58 -2.36 -14.30
N TYR A 79 -3.44 -1.98 -13.71
CA TYR A 79 -3.27 -0.75 -12.93
C TYR A 79 -1.84 -0.20 -13.07
N TYR A 80 -1.65 1.06 -12.67
CA TYR A 80 -0.33 1.65 -12.48
C TYR A 80 0.03 1.65 -10.99
N GLY A 81 1.27 1.29 -10.67
CA GLY A 81 1.70 1.03 -9.29
C GLY A 81 1.38 2.17 -8.33
N HIS A 82 1.81 3.40 -8.65
CA HIS A 82 1.56 4.57 -7.80
C HIS A 82 0.06 4.90 -7.64
N SER A 83 -0.71 4.87 -8.72
CA SER A 83 -2.16 5.13 -8.63
C SER A 83 -2.91 4.06 -7.84
N SER A 84 -2.52 2.79 -7.97
CA SER A 84 -3.09 1.68 -7.18
C SER A 84 -2.78 1.85 -5.70
N THR A 85 -1.52 2.19 -5.40
CA THR A 85 -1.05 2.47 -4.04
C THR A 85 -1.86 3.59 -3.38
N VAL A 86 -2.07 4.71 -4.09
CA VAL A 86 -2.89 5.83 -3.58
C VAL A 86 -4.35 5.41 -3.37
N TRP A 87 -4.90 4.56 -4.23
CA TRP A 87 -6.24 4.01 -4.03
C TRP A 87 -6.33 3.17 -2.77
N SER A 88 -5.46 2.17 -2.59
CA SER A 88 -5.48 1.30 -1.41
C SER A 88 -5.24 2.09 -0.12
N LEU A 89 -4.40 3.13 -0.16
CA LEU A 89 -4.23 4.09 0.95
C LEU A 89 -5.52 4.87 1.26
N GLY A 90 -6.37 5.16 0.28
CA GLY A 90 -7.65 5.83 0.52
C GLY A 90 -8.72 4.93 1.15
N ILE A 91 -8.57 3.61 1.03
CA ILE A 91 -9.45 2.62 1.66
C ILE A 91 -9.04 2.34 3.11
N LEU A 92 -7.72 2.34 3.39
CA LEU A 92 -7.12 2.15 4.71
C LEU A 92 -7.57 3.22 5.72
#